data_AF-A0A529L9F2-F1
#
_entry.id   AF-A0A529L9F2-F1
#
_cell.length_a   1.000
_cell.length_b   1.000
_cell.length_c   1.000
_cell.angle_alpha   90.00
_cell.angle_beta   90.00
_cell.angle_gamma   90.00
#
_symmetry.space_group_name_H-M   'P 1'
#
loop_
_entity.id
_entity.type
_entity.pdbx_description
1 polymer ?
#
loop_
_entity_poly.entity_id
_entity_poly.type
_entity_poly.pdbx_seq_one_letter_code
_entity_poly.pdbx_strand_id
1 'polypeptide(L)'
;LTGVTPDMAIVREECFGPVAAICRVRDFDEAIRLANDSPFGLGASVFTTDLAEAHEAAERLEAGMVWVNNPLIDNDALPFGGWKASGLGRELGRQGLD
;
A
#
# COMPACT_ATOMS: atom_id res chain seq x y z
N LEU A 1 3.34 -16.12 6.63
CA LEU A 1 3.66 -16.23 8.07
C LEU A 1 2.52 -15.62 8.87
N THR A 2 2.09 -16.29 9.95
CA THR A 2 1.05 -15.81 10.87
C THR A 2 1.66 -15.62 12.26
N GLY A 3 0.98 -14.85 13.13
CA GLY A 3 1.48 -14.56 14.47
C GLY A 3 2.70 -13.63 14.50
N VAL A 4 2.90 -12.86 13.43
CA VAL A 4 3.96 -11.85 13.33
C VAL A 4 3.56 -10.59 14.10
N THR A 5 4.54 -9.85 14.60
CA THR A 5 4.34 -8.51 15.19
C THR A 5 4.83 -7.42 14.23
N PRO A 6 4.30 -6.19 14.33
CA PRO A 6 4.70 -5.09 13.44
C PRO A 6 6.21 -4.75 13.44
N ASP A 7 6.90 -5.07 14.55
CA ASP A 7 8.33 -4.79 14.71
C ASP A 7 9.25 -5.87 14.09
N MET A 8 8.69 -6.99 13.61
CA MET A 8 9.50 -8.05 13.00
C MET A 8 10.06 -7.60 11.65
N ALA A 9 11.31 -7.99 11.35
CA ALA A 9 11.98 -7.68 10.08
C ALA A 9 11.13 -8.05 8.85
N ILE A 10 10.42 -9.19 8.88
CA ILE A 10 9.57 -9.62 7.75
C ILE A 10 8.39 -8.70 7.45
N VAL A 11 8.00 -7.83 8.39
CA VAL A 11 6.96 -6.79 8.20
C VAL A 11 7.60 -5.45 7.78
N ARG A 12 8.87 -5.26 8.13
CA ARG A 12 9.59 -3.98 8.05
C ARG A 12 10.45 -3.85 6.79
N GLU A 13 10.92 -4.97 6.27
CA GLU A 13 11.89 -5.08 5.19
C GLU A 13 11.31 -5.83 3.99
N GLU A 14 11.81 -5.49 2.80
CA GLU A 14 11.34 -6.09 1.55
C GLU A 14 12.00 -7.45 1.31
N CYS A 15 11.22 -8.53 1.42
CA CYS A 15 11.74 -9.89 1.29
C CYS A 15 12.06 -10.29 -0.17
N PHE A 16 11.40 -9.69 -1.17
CA PHE A 16 11.54 -10.03 -2.61
C PHE A 16 11.32 -11.51 -2.98
N GLY A 17 10.72 -12.29 -2.08
CA GLY A 17 10.41 -13.71 -2.26
C GLY A 17 8.91 -13.99 -2.10
N PRO A 18 8.46 -15.24 -2.34
CA PRO A 18 7.05 -15.63 -2.28
C PRO A 18 6.57 -15.79 -0.82
N VAL A 19 6.63 -14.71 -0.04
CA VAL A 19 6.30 -14.68 1.40
C VAL A 19 5.32 -13.56 1.67
N ALA A 20 4.23 -13.88 2.38
CA ALA A 20 3.29 -12.89 2.91
C ALA A 20 3.28 -12.94 4.45
N ALA A 21 3.46 -11.80 5.10
CA ALA A 21 3.32 -11.65 6.55
C ALA A 21 1.89 -11.18 6.87
N ILE A 22 1.17 -11.91 7.73
CA ILE A 22 -0.23 -11.62 8.05
C ILE A 22 -0.31 -11.10 9.49
N CYS A 23 -0.60 -9.81 9.61
CA CYS A 23 -0.86 -9.13 10.88
C CYS A 23 -2.36 -9.04 11.14
N ARG A 24 -2.81 -9.44 12.34
CA ARG A 24 -4.19 -9.19 12.77
C ARG A 24 -4.29 -7.79 13.36
N VAL A 25 -5.32 -7.06 12.96
CA VAL A 25 -5.66 -5.73 13.47
C VAL A 25 -7.05 -5.76 14.09
N ARG A 26 -7.32 -4.86 15.03
CA ARG A 26 -8.60 -4.80 15.74
C ARG A 26 -9.70 -4.15 14.90
N ASP A 27 -9.33 -3.12 14.17
CA ASP A 27 -10.25 -2.27 13.41
C ASP A 27 -9.55 -1.61 12.22
N PHE A 28 -10.34 -0.87 11.44
CA PHE A 28 -9.90 -0.15 10.26
C PHE A 28 -8.86 0.93 10.58
N ASP A 29 -9.04 1.68 11.66
CA ASP A 29 -8.10 2.74 12.07
C ASP A 29 -6.72 2.18 12.42
N GLU A 30 -6.69 1.06 13.15
CA GLU A 30 -5.45 0.35 13.44
C GLU A 30 -4.80 -0.21 12.17
N ALA A 31 -5.59 -0.68 11.20
CA ALA A 31 -5.10 -1.15 9.91
C ALA A 31 -4.38 -0.03 9.15
N ILE A 32 -5.02 1.14 9.02
CA ILE A 32 -4.44 2.31 8.35
C ILE A 32 -3.16 2.76 9.08
N ARG A 33 -3.21 2.86 10.41
CA ARG A 33 -2.05 3.27 11.21
C ARG A 33 -0.85 2.34 11.00
N LEU A 34 -1.07 1.02 11.01
CA LEU A 34 0.00 0.04 10.83
C LEU A 34 0.49 -0.04 9.37
N ALA A 35 -0.39 0.14 8.39
CA ALA A 35 0.00 0.20 6.99
C ALA A 35 0.91 1.41 6.69
N ASN A 36 0.59 2.56 7.29
CA ASN A 36 1.38 3.79 7.14
C ASN A 36 2.64 3.81 8.00
N ASP A 37 2.73 2.97 9.04
CA ASP A 37 3.95 2.74 9.82
C ASP A 37 4.97 1.94 8.99
N SER A 38 5.37 2.52 7.87
CA SER A 38 6.34 2.01 6.91
C SER A 38 7.25 3.12 6.41
N PRO A 39 8.57 2.87 6.28
CA PRO A 39 9.45 3.77 5.56
C PRO A 39 9.15 3.77 4.05
N PHE A 40 8.41 2.77 3.57
CA PHE A 40 8.00 2.61 2.17
C PHE A 40 6.54 3.02 1.97
N GLY A 41 6.16 3.21 0.72
CA GLY A 41 4.81 3.61 0.31
C GLY A 41 4.62 3.50 -1.20
N LEU A 42 4.95 2.35 -1.80
CA LEU A 42 4.80 2.17 -3.25
C LEU A 42 3.34 1.96 -3.63
N GLY A 43 2.77 0.86 -3.15
CA GLY A 43 1.41 0.45 -3.44
C GLY A 43 0.73 -0.15 -2.23
N ALA A 44 -0.58 0.07 -2.10
CA ALA A 44 -1.42 -0.52 -1.07
C ALA A 44 -2.74 -1.03 -1.66
N SER A 45 -3.31 -2.08 -1.07
CA SER A 45 -4.61 -2.59 -1.49
C SER A 45 -5.55 -2.71 -0.31
N VAL A 46 -6.79 -2.26 -0.52
CA VAL A 46 -7.90 -2.43 0.42
C VAL A 46 -8.93 -3.36 -0.19
N PHE A 47 -9.42 -4.29 0.62
CA PHE A 47 -10.50 -5.20 0.26
C PHE A 47 -11.67 -4.97 1.20
N THR A 48 -12.73 -4.39 0.68
CA THR A 48 -13.95 -4.06 1.44
C THR A 48 -15.16 -4.03 0.51
N THR A 49 -16.34 -4.29 1.06
CA THR A 49 -17.62 -4.07 0.39
C THR A 49 -18.26 -2.73 0.78
N ASP A 50 -17.67 -2.01 1.73
CA ASP A 50 -18.12 -0.70 2.19
C ASP A 50 -17.49 0.41 1.36
N LEU A 51 -18.33 1.28 0.80
CA LEU A 51 -17.89 2.37 -0.06
C LEU A 51 -17.16 3.48 0.72
N ALA A 52 -17.60 3.77 1.94
CA ALA A 52 -16.97 4.78 2.78
C ALA A 52 -15.56 4.33 3.19
N GLU A 53 -15.40 3.07 3.61
CA GLU A 53 -14.08 2.50 3.93
C GLU A 53 -13.14 2.53 2.71
N ALA A 54 -13.65 2.23 1.51
CA ALA A 54 -12.85 2.24 0.29
C ALA A 54 -12.30 3.65 -0.03
N HIS A 55 -13.16 4.67 0.05
CA HIS A 55 -12.75 6.06 -0.17
C HIS A 55 -11.80 6.55 0.93
N GLU A 56 -12.13 6.26 2.19
CA GLU A 56 -11.32 6.66 3.33
C GLU A 56 -9.92 6.02 3.30
N ALA A 57 -9.81 4.75 2.90
CA ALA A 57 -8.52 4.09 2.70
C ALA A 57 -7.71 4.75 1.58
N ALA A 58 -8.35 5.09 0.45
CA ALA A 58 -7.69 5.76 -0.67
C ALA A 58 -7.12 7.14 -0.30
N GLU A 59 -7.75 7.85 0.63
CA GLU A 59 -7.30 9.16 1.11
C GLU A 59 -6.23 9.06 2.21
N ARG A 60 -6.35 8.07 3.11
CA ARG A 60 -5.49 7.96 4.30
C ARG A 60 -4.24 7.12 4.10
N LEU A 61 -4.21 6.21 3.14
CA LEU A 61 -3.02 5.37 2.89
C LEU A 61 -1.90 6.21 2.28
N GLU A 62 -0.72 6.16 2.92
CA GLU A 62 0.49 6.85 2.47
C GLU A 62 1.24 6.02 1.44
N ALA A 63 0.57 5.75 0.31
CA ALA A 63 1.11 5.02 -0.83
C ALA A 63 0.90 5.82 -2.12
N GLY A 64 1.81 5.66 -3.08
CA GLY A 64 1.64 6.31 -4.37
C GLY A 64 0.53 5.68 -5.22
N MET A 65 0.29 4.37 -5.03
CA MET A 65 -0.81 3.64 -5.65
C MET A 65 -1.72 3.03 -4.57
N VAL A 66 -3.04 3.19 -4.71
CA VAL A 66 -4.03 2.50 -3.87
C VAL A 66 -5.05 1.79 -4.76
N TRP A 67 -5.18 0.49 -4.58
CA TRP A 67 -6.16 -0.33 -5.30
C TRP A 67 -7.29 -0.80 -4.39
N VAL A 68 -8.52 -0.76 -4.89
CA VAL A 68 -9.71 -1.23 -4.17
C VAL A 68 -10.20 -2.53 -4.82
N ASN A 69 -10.25 -3.61 -4.05
CA ASN A 69 -10.77 -4.93 -4.45
C ASN A 69 -10.08 -5.62 -5.64
N ASN A 70 -9.03 -5.02 -6.22
CA ASN A 70 -8.33 -5.57 -7.37
C ASN A 70 -6.88 -5.04 -7.43
N PRO A 71 -5.90 -5.76 -6.86
CA PRO A 71 -4.51 -5.29 -6.78
C PRO A 71 -3.82 -5.36 -8.15
N LEU A 72 -2.81 -4.50 -8.36
CA LEU A 72 -1.90 -4.56 -9.53
C LEU A 72 -2.61 -4.44 -10.89
N ILE A 73 -3.64 -3.60 -10.97
CA ILE A 73 -4.36 -3.29 -12.23
C ILE A 73 -3.82 -2.06 -12.95
N ASP A 74 -2.52 -1.83 -12.84
CA ASP A 74 -1.85 -0.68 -13.43
C ASP A 74 -1.97 -0.68 -14.95
N ASN A 75 -2.01 0.51 -15.54
CA ASN A 75 -2.02 0.70 -16.98
C ASN A 75 -1.12 1.88 -17.37
N ASP A 76 -0.81 1.95 -18.65
CA ASP A 76 0.08 2.95 -19.25
C ASP A 76 -0.45 4.39 -19.19
N ALA A 77 -1.76 4.58 -19.00
CA ALA A 77 -2.39 5.89 -18.92
C ALA A 77 -2.42 6.50 -17.50
N LEU A 78 -2.27 5.68 -16.45
CA LEU A 78 -2.25 6.16 -15.06
C LEU A 78 -0.80 6.40 -14.60
N PRO A 79 -0.54 7.48 -13.83
CA PRO A 79 0.78 7.69 -13.26
C PRO A 79 1.08 6.62 -12.21
N PHE A 80 2.30 6.11 -12.24
CA PHE A 80 2.81 5.14 -11.28
C PHE A 80 4.03 5.71 -10.54
N GLY A 81 4.13 5.49 -9.24
CA GLY A 81 5.30 5.88 -8.47
C GLY A 81 5.05 5.80 -6.98
N GLY A 82 6.11 5.94 -6.19
CA GLY A 82 6.04 5.73 -4.75
C GLY A 82 5.84 6.99 -3.91
N TRP A 83 5.70 6.76 -2.62
CA TRP A 83 5.73 7.70 -1.51
C TRP A 83 6.90 7.33 -0.57
N LYS A 84 7.37 8.29 0.25
CA LYS A 84 8.53 8.11 1.17
C LYS A 84 9.78 7.53 0.46
N ALA A 85 10.37 6.47 1.00
CA ALA A 85 11.56 5.83 0.46
C ALA A 85 11.28 4.99 -0.80
N SER A 86 10.02 4.85 -1.23
CA SER A 86 9.67 4.11 -2.46
C SER A 86 9.89 4.90 -3.75
N GLY A 87 10.45 6.10 -3.67
CA GLY A 87 10.90 6.87 -4.84
C GLY A 87 10.33 8.27 -4.91
N LEU A 88 10.87 9.04 -5.86
CA LEU A 88 10.47 10.40 -6.17
C LEU A 88 10.07 10.49 -7.64
N GLY A 89 9.05 11.30 -7.95
CA GLY A 89 8.51 11.43 -9.29
C GLY A 89 7.45 10.39 -9.62
N ARG A 90 7.06 10.36 -10.90
CA ARG A 90 6.08 9.43 -11.46
C ARG A 90 6.57 8.95 -12.82
N GLU A 91 6.26 7.70 -13.15
CA GLU A 91 6.35 7.12 -14.48
C GLU A 91 4.94 6.90 -15.03
N LEU A 92 4.82 6.57 -16.31
CA LEU A 92 3.54 6.36 -17.00
C LEU A 92 2.62 7.60 -16.99
N GLY A 93 1.48 7.48 -17.69
CA GLY A 93 0.52 8.57 -17.84
C GLY A 93 1.16 9.85 -18.39
N ARG A 94 0.48 10.98 -18.16
CA ARG A 94 0.99 12.29 -18.57
C ARG A 94 2.18 12.72 -17.70
N GLN A 95 2.11 12.41 -16.41
CA GLN A 95 3.06 12.85 -15.39
C GLN A 95 4.45 12.24 -15.58
N GLY A 96 4.58 11.09 -16.25
CA GLY A 96 5.87 10.50 -16.59
C GLY A 96 6.62 11.20 -17.73
N LEU A 97 6.01 12.18 -18.40
CA LEU A 97 6.65 12.98 -19.46
C LEU A 97 7.15 14.35 -18.97
N ASP A 98 6.73 14.77 -17.77
CA ASP A 98 7.10 16.05 -17.16
C ASP A 98 8.45 15.94 -16.41
#